data_AF-A0A8H5B7H6-F1
#
_entry.id   AF-A0A8H5B7H6-F1
#
_cell.length_a   1.000
_cell.length_b   1.000
_cell.length_c   1.000
_cell.angle_alpha   90.00
_cell.angle_beta   90.00
_cell.angle_gamma   90.00
#
_symmetry.space_group_name_H-M   'P 1'
#
loop_
_entity.id
_entity.type
_entity.pdbx_description
1 polymer ?
#
loop_
_entity_poly.entity_id
_entity_poly.type
_entity_poly.pdbx_seq_one_letter_code
_entity_poly.pdbx_strand_id
1 'polypeptide(L)'
;MCDMYDCALCSILRTSFNVSLAKDSGAFGAGIYTSSASNKSYSYTGGGTGAMLLSKVILGRVYNASAFAEVSRPPPGHESVVFDRQNGTLNETVVYTNNAIRPMYVITF
;
A
#
# COMPACT_ATOMS: atom_id res chain seq x y z
N MET A 1 7.58 19.67 4.75
CA MET A 1 7.03 19.39 3.42
C MET A 1 7.86 20.17 2.41
N CYS A 2 8.35 19.56 1.33
CA CYS A 2 9.16 20.25 0.31
C CYS A 2 8.30 20.69 -0.88
N ASP A 3 8.74 21.67 -1.66
CA ASP A 3 7.98 22.21 -2.81
C ASP A 3 8.13 21.41 -4.11
N MET A 4 8.82 20.27 -4.05
CA MET A 4 8.99 19.39 -5.20
C MET A 4 7.70 18.59 -5.47
N TYR A 5 7.21 18.66 -6.71
CA TYR A 5 5.98 17.97 -7.14
C TYR A 5 6.19 16.47 -7.40
N ASP A 6 7.42 16.05 -7.65
CA ASP A 6 7.82 14.65 -7.86
C ASP A 6 8.16 13.91 -6.56
N CYS A 7 8.18 14.60 -5.41
CA CYS A 7 8.32 13.97 -4.11
C CYS A 7 7.07 13.18 -3.73
N ALA A 8 7.09 11.85 -3.92
CA ALA A 8 5.95 10.97 -3.68
C ALA A 8 5.31 11.15 -2.28
N LEU A 9 6.14 11.26 -1.22
CA LEU A 9 5.64 11.48 0.14
C LEU A 9 4.87 12.81 0.24
N CYS A 10 5.46 13.92 -0.20
CA CYS A 10 4.81 15.23 -0.11
C CYS A 10 3.56 15.30 -0.98
N SER A 11 3.57 14.65 -2.15
CA SER A 11 2.40 14.54 -3.02
C SER A 11 1.27 13.77 -2.33
N ILE A 12 1.55 12.61 -1.72
CA ILE A 12 0.54 11.86 -0.94
C ILE A 12 0.00 12.70 0.24
N LEU A 13 0.84 13.47 0.93
CA LEU A 13 0.38 14.33 2.02
C LEU A 13 -0.51 15.48 1.56
N ARG A 14 -0.30 16.01 0.35
CA ARG A 14 -1.12 17.09 -0.22
C ARG A 14 -2.44 16.59 -0.80
N THR A 15 -2.43 15.47 -1.51
CA THR A 15 -3.55 15.04 -2.36
C THR A 15 -4.13 13.68 -1.97
N SER A 16 -3.61 13.05 -0.91
CA SER A 16 -3.84 11.64 -0.57
C SER A 16 -3.28 10.67 -1.60
N PHE A 17 -3.55 9.38 -1.41
CA PHE A 17 -3.17 8.34 -2.36
C PHE A 17 -4.03 8.42 -3.63
N ASN A 18 -3.44 8.11 -4.79
CA ASN A 18 -4.15 8.04 -6.06
C ASN A 18 -3.80 6.75 -6.83
N VAL A 19 -4.78 5.85 -6.95
CA VAL A 19 -4.68 4.56 -7.66
C VAL A 19 -4.35 4.76 -9.13
N SER A 20 -4.75 5.87 -9.77
CA SER A 20 -4.42 6.10 -11.18
C SER A 20 -2.92 6.29 -11.43
N LEU A 21 -2.13 6.53 -10.37
CA LEU A 21 -0.67 6.64 -10.42
C LEU A 21 0.03 5.33 -10.01
N ALA A 22 -0.72 4.31 -9.62
CA ALA A 22 -0.16 3.03 -9.20
C ALA A 22 0.47 2.32 -10.41
N LYS A 23 1.66 1.74 -10.21
CA LYS A 23 2.30 0.89 -11.20
C LYS A 23 1.56 -0.45 -11.28
N ASP A 24 1.42 -0.98 -12.48
CA ASP A 24 0.84 -2.31 -12.74
C ASP A 24 1.81 -3.46 -12.48
N SER A 25 3.08 -3.16 -12.19
CA SER A 25 4.14 -4.13 -11.89
C SER A 25 4.03 -4.79 -10.50
N GLY A 26 3.04 -4.41 -9.68
CA GLY A 26 2.80 -5.04 -8.38
C GLY A 26 2.23 -6.45 -8.55
N ALA A 27 2.50 -7.33 -7.58
CA ALA A 27 2.08 -8.74 -7.63
C ALA A 27 0.56 -8.90 -7.84
N PHE A 28 -0.22 -8.02 -7.22
CA PHE A 28 -1.67 -8.01 -7.28
C PHE A 28 -2.21 -6.83 -8.13
N GLY A 29 -1.46 -6.45 -9.16
CA GLY A 29 -1.80 -5.41 -10.13
C GLY A 29 -1.69 -3.98 -9.60
N ALA A 30 -2.28 -3.04 -10.35
CA ALA A 30 -2.25 -1.60 -10.06
C ALA A 30 -3.19 -1.24 -8.90
N GLY A 31 -2.63 -1.20 -7.70
CA GLY A 31 -3.31 -0.82 -6.46
C GLY A 31 -2.38 -0.09 -5.51
N ILE A 32 -2.92 0.37 -4.37
CA ILE A 32 -2.13 0.96 -3.30
C ILE A 32 -1.76 -0.15 -2.32
N TYR A 33 -0.46 -0.43 -2.22
CA TYR A 33 0.08 -1.48 -1.36
C TYR A 33 0.42 -0.91 0.02
N THR A 34 -0.01 -1.63 1.05
CA THR A 34 0.31 -1.38 2.45
C THR A 34 0.71 -2.69 3.12
N SER A 35 1.19 -2.63 4.35
CA SER A 35 1.48 -3.83 5.15
C SER A 35 1.20 -3.56 6.62
N SER A 36 0.69 -4.58 7.32
CA SER A 36 0.67 -4.59 8.78
C SER A 36 2.07 -4.81 9.39
N ALA A 37 3.03 -5.27 8.59
CA ALA A 37 4.41 -5.50 8.99
C ALA A 37 5.30 -4.31 8.55
N SER A 38 5.82 -3.56 9.52
CA SER A 38 6.61 -2.35 9.22
C SER A 38 7.89 -2.66 8.44
N ASN A 39 8.53 -3.80 8.69
CA ASN A 39 9.73 -4.25 7.96
C ASN A 39 9.47 -4.40 6.44
N LYS A 40 8.26 -4.81 6.04
CA LYS A 40 7.87 -4.94 4.64
C LYS A 40 7.72 -3.58 3.98
N SER A 41 7.14 -2.60 4.66
CA SER A 41 7.08 -1.22 4.13
C SER A 41 8.46 -0.55 4.14
N TYR A 42 9.27 -0.80 5.18
CA TYR A 42 10.62 -0.28 5.32
C TYR A 42 11.54 -0.73 4.18
N SER A 43 11.41 -1.96 3.65
CA SER A 43 12.24 -2.40 2.52
C SER A 43 12.05 -1.55 1.25
N TYR A 44 10.98 -0.75 1.14
CA TYR A 44 10.75 0.18 0.02
C TYR A 44 11.38 1.56 0.20
N THR A 45 12.01 1.84 1.35
CA THR A 45 12.70 3.14 1.56
C THR A 45 14.15 3.14 1.08
N GLY A 46 14.70 1.97 0.75
CA GLY A 46 16.14 1.81 0.48
C GLY A 46 17.00 1.68 1.74
N GLY A 47 16.40 1.76 2.93
CA GLY A 47 17.08 1.69 4.23
C GLY A 47 17.71 3.03 4.68
N GLY A 48 18.13 3.09 5.95
CA GLY A 48 18.73 4.29 6.56
C GLY A 48 17.69 5.30 7.03
N THR A 49 18.02 6.59 6.96
CA THR A 49 17.11 7.68 7.34
C THR A 49 15.99 7.83 6.31
N GLY A 50 14.74 7.87 6.77
CA GLY A 50 13.59 7.92 5.90
C GLY A 50 12.29 8.21 6.61
N ALA A 51 11.19 7.98 5.90
CA ALA A 51 9.86 8.11 6.45
C ALA A 51 8.94 7.00 5.96
N MET A 52 7.98 6.61 6.80
CA MET A 52 6.89 5.71 6.46
C MET A 52 5.55 6.36 6.80
N LEU A 53 4.51 5.99 6.05
CA LEU A 53 3.14 6.43 6.29
C LEU A 53 2.39 5.35 7.06
N LEU A 54 1.88 5.69 8.25
CA LEU A 54 0.85 4.91 8.91
C LEU A 54 -0.52 5.42 8.45
N SER A 55 -1.26 4.55 7.78
CA SER A 55 -2.51 4.91 7.11
C SER A 55 -3.70 4.17 7.70
N LYS A 56 -4.87 4.81 7.69
CA LYS A 56 -6.14 4.14 7.96
C LYS A 56 -6.65 3.55 6.65
N VAL A 57 -6.92 2.24 6.64
CA VAL A 57 -7.31 1.48 5.44
C VAL A 57 -8.67 0.82 5.68
N ILE A 58 -9.59 0.94 4.72
CA ILE A 58 -10.90 0.29 4.70
C ILE A 58 -10.81 -0.86 3.69
N LEU A 59 -10.87 -2.09 4.18
CA LEU A 59 -10.67 -3.28 3.34
C LEU A 59 -11.96 -3.82 2.71
N GLY A 60 -13.12 -3.54 3.31
CA GLY A 60 -14.37 -4.18 2.89
C GLY A 60 -14.29 -5.70 3.03
N ARG A 61 -14.82 -6.43 2.04
CA ARG A 61 -14.65 -7.88 1.95
C ARG A 61 -13.28 -8.19 1.34
N VAL A 62 -12.42 -8.79 2.16
CA VAL A 62 -11.05 -9.16 1.81
C VAL A 62 -11.02 -10.44 1.02
N TYR A 63 -10.36 -10.43 -0.14
CA TYR A 63 -9.91 -11.66 -0.79
C TYR A 63 -8.54 -12.04 -0.26
N ASN A 64 -8.45 -13.16 0.46
CA ASN A 64 -7.19 -13.69 0.97
C ASN A 64 -6.52 -14.54 -0.12
N ALA A 65 -5.51 -13.97 -0.78
CA ALA A 65 -4.73 -14.69 -1.77
C ALA A 65 -3.87 -15.77 -1.09
N SER A 66 -3.75 -16.91 -1.76
CA SER A 66 -2.96 -18.07 -1.35
C SER A 66 -1.61 -18.14 -2.06
N ALA A 67 -1.50 -17.53 -3.24
CA ALA A 67 -0.28 -17.50 -4.04
C ALA A 67 0.11 -16.09 -4.47
N PHE A 68 1.42 -15.92 -4.71
CA PHE A 68 1.95 -14.68 -5.25
C PHE A 68 1.42 -14.47 -6.67
N ALA A 69 0.88 -13.29 -6.95
CA ALA A 69 0.28 -12.94 -8.23
C ALA A 69 -0.89 -13.85 -8.67
N GLU A 70 -1.64 -14.40 -7.70
CA GLU A 70 -2.86 -15.20 -7.97
C GLU A 70 -3.94 -14.39 -8.71
N VAL A 71 -4.07 -13.11 -8.38
CA VAL A 71 -5.02 -12.18 -9.00
C VAL A 71 -4.37 -10.82 -9.19
N SER A 72 -4.76 -10.08 -10.23
CA SER A 72 -4.29 -8.70 -10.47
C SER A 72 -5.26 -7.61 -9.98
N ARG A 73 -6.39 -8.03 -9.38
CA ARG A 73 -7.40 -7.21 -8.72
C ARG A 73 -8.29 -8.12 -7.85
N PRO A 74 -9.09 -7.58 -6.91
CA PRO A 74 -10.01 -8.41 -6.15
C PRO A 74 -11.05 -9.05 -7.09
N PRO A 75 -11.41 -10.32 -6.88
CA PRO A 75 -12.50 -10.95 -7.63
C PRO A 75 -13.85 -10.29 -7.28
N PRO A 76 -14.91 -10.48 -8.11
CA PRO A 76 -16.23 -9.92 -7.84
C PRO A 76 -16.72 -10.19 -6.41
N GLY A 77 -17.28 -9.16 -5.78
CA GLY A 77 -17.76 -9.21 -4.41
C GLY A 77 -16.69 -9.01 -3.34
N HIS A 78 -15.47 -8.64 -3.70
CA HIS A 78 -14.38 -8.25 -2.80
C HIS A 78 -13.85 -6.85 -3.16
N GLU A 79 -13.35 -6.12 -2.16
CA GLU A 79 -12.86 -4.74 -2.33
C GLU A 79 -11.34 -4.61 -2.17
N SER A 80 -10.70 -5.61 -1.56
CA SER A 80 -9.25 -5.63 -1.32
C SER A 80 -8.66 -7.02 -1.48
N VAL A 81 -7.34 -7.07 -1.66
CA VAL A 81 -6.55 -8.30 -1.62
C VAL A 81 -5.63 -8.25 -0.41
N VAL A 82 -5.59 -9.34 0.36
CA VAL A 82 -4.56 -9.56 1.39
C VAL A 82 -3.78 -10.81 1.02
N PHE A 83 -2.47 -10.70 1.06
CA PHE A 83 -1.56 -11.82 0.90
C PHE A 83 -0.62 -11.85 2.09
N ASP A 84 -0.75 -12.88 2.92
CA ASP A 84 0.06 -13.02 4.12
C ASP A 84 1.01 -14.22 3.99
N ARG A 85 2.30 -13.97 4.23
CA ARG A 85 3.37 -14.97 4.14
C ARG A 85 4.36 -14.79 5.27
N GLN A 86 4.99 -15.90 5.63
CA GLN A 86 6.00 -15.96 6.69
C GLN A 86 5.47 -15.35 8.00
N ASN A 87 4.26 -15.77 8.40
CA ASN A 87 3.59 -15.34 9.62
C ASN A 87 3.50 -13.80 9.75
N GLY A 88 3.03 -13.10 8.72
CA GLY A 88 2.91 -11.63 8.71
C GLY A 88 4.13 -10.90 8.14
N THR A 89 5.32 -11.50 8.16
CA THR A 89 6.58 -10.80 7.84
C THR A 89 6.59 -10.22 6.42
N LEU A 90 5.91 -10.87 5.48
CA LEU A 90 5.79 -10.44 4.09
C LEU A 90 4.34 -10.06 3.73
N ASN A 91 3.55 -9.62 4.71
CA ASN A 91 2.16 -9.21 4.49
C ASN A 91 2.06 -8.10 3.43
N GLU A 92 1.16 -8.28 2.46
CA GLU A 92 0.75 -7.25 1.52
C GLU A 92 -0.76 -7.08 1.59
N THR A 93 -1.20 -5.85 1.80
CA THR A 93 -2.62 -5.46 1.82
C THR A 93 -2.84 -4.40 0.75
N VAL A 94 -3.68 -4.72 -0.24
CA VAL A 94 -3.83 -3.93 -1.47
C VAL A 94 -5.26 -3.44 -1.62
N VAL A 95 -5.42 -2.13 -1.82
CA VAL A 95 -6.72 -1.49 -2.10
C VAL A 95 -6.71 -0.83 -3.47
N TYR A 96 -7.88 -0.80 -4.10
CA TYR A 96 -8.04 -0.44 -5.52
C TYR A 96 -8.91 0.79 -5.74
N THR A 97 -9.15 1.58 -4.68
CA THR A 97 -9.88 2.84 -4.76
C THR A 97 -9.27 3.91 -3.85
N ASN A 98 -9.24 5.16 -4.32
CA ASN A 98 -8.68 6.29 -3.57
C ASN A 98 -9.40 6.49 -2.24
N ASN A 99 -10.66 6.09 -2.11
CA ASN A 99 -11.46 6.28 -0.90
C ASN A 99 -11.19 5.23 0.19
N ALA A 100 -10.48 4.15 -0.13
CA ALA A 100 -10.19 3.08 0.83
C ALA A 100 -9.02 3.39 1.76
N ILE A 101 -8.30 4.51 1.57
CA ILE A 101 -7.10 4.79 2.36
C ILE A 101 -6.92 6.29 2.63
N ARG A 102 -6.47 6.62 3.85
CA ARG A 102 -6.02 7.97 4.21
C ARG A 102 -4.70 7.90 4.99
N PRO A 103 -3.67 8.69 4.61
CA PRO A 103 -2.47 8.81 5.44
C PRO A 103 -2.85 9.52 6.74
N MET A 104 -2.47 8.95 7.89
CA MET A 104 -2.81 9.50 9.21
C MET A 104 -1.59 10.05 9.94
N TYR A 105 -0.47 9.35 9.84
CA TYR A 105 0.78 9.74 10.50
C TYR A 105 1.97 9.55 9.57
N VAL A 106 2.95 10.43 9.73
CA VAL A 106 4.29 10.28 9.15
C VAL A 106 5.22 9.85 10.28
N ILE A 107 5.88 8.71 10.11
CA ILE A 107 6.90 8.21 11.02
C ILE A 107 8.25 8.46 10.36
N THR A 108 9.11 9.24 11.00
CA THR A 108 10.48 9.50 10.54
C THR A 108 11.48 8.69 11.37
N PHE A 109 12.54 8.20 10.74
CA PHE A 109 13.63 7.44 11.37
C PHE A 109 14.95 7.72 10.63
#